data_AF-A0AAJ2TX78-F1
#
_entry.id   AF-A0AAJ2TX78-F1
#
_cell.length_a   1.000
_cell.length_b   1.000
_cell.length_c   1.000
_cell.angle_alpha   90.00
_cell.angle_beta   90.00
_cell.angle_gamma   90.00
#
_symmetry.space_group_name_H-M   'P 1'
#
loop_
_entity.id
_entity.type
_entity.pdbx_description
1 polymer ?
#
loop_
_entity_poly.entity_id
_entity_poly.type
_entity_poly.pdbx_seq_one_letter_code
_entity_poly.pdbx_strand_id
1 'polypeptide(L)'
;MATAQMMMFAAAMPNDELQLHRCVRFLLGNQGDDGGWPFVTNTVGRSVSDATAWVVMALSAVLDRPTLVAVQNELREAIQRGAEFLRATDLPTGGWGIMPGTEWRALSTALAIRALISTGEDSADESVDAAARSLVSNVDPNSGAWFDSNRNLSIAVTSTVILALDELHATAGTFEVPLRRARKWLLSAQGEDSWGDSSRFTSHEEVDFLDVDGSRSRIEYHYSRRPQAIAALSPAGVGPEVCDGLERLLSAAQTDDPQVWCGCPQRSWTSWVVFDCWIALYEVQLSLPSQWHEIWWTPSRVVISVRGERPPVTFLRRYWPHIAVVLLSLAILAGVVLGGLVDGIGLQALTFVVTTLVLSVIANLASALLLEWRRRPFE
;
A
#
# COMPACT_ATOMS: atom_id res chain seq x y z
N MET A 1 -4.27 9.65 10.88
CA MET A 1 -3.62 9.42 9.58
C MET A 1 -2.81 8.09 9.55
N ALA A 2 -1.86 7.80 10.45
CA ALA A 2 -1.11 6.52 10.44
C ALA A 2 -2.02 5.28 10.59
N THR A 3 -3.00 5.34 11.48
CA THR A 3 -4.00 4.27 11.65
C THR A 3 -4.85 4.06 10.40
N ALA A 4 -5.16 5.11 9.65
CA ALA A 4 -5.94 5.02 8.41
C ALA A 4 -5.15 4.27 7.32
N GLN A 5 -3.87 4.58 7.18
CA GLN A 5 -2.95 3.87 6.30
C GLN A 5 -2.78 2.39 6.69
N MET A 6 -2.59 2.11 7.98
CA MET A 6 -2.56 0.73 8.47
C MET A 6 -3.88 0.00 8.23
N MET A 7 -5.01 0.70 8.25
CA MET A 7 -6.30 0.12 7.93
C MET A 7 -6.42 -0.25 6.44
N MET A 8 -6.01 0.65 5.53
CA MET A 8 -5.96 0.34 4.09
C MET A 8 -5.05 -0.86 3.81
N PHE A 9 -3.91 -0.93 4.50
CA PHE A 9 -3.02 -2.07 4.43
C PHE A 9 -3.66 -3.37 4.94
N ALA A 10 -4.28 -3.34 6.13
CA ALA A 10 -5.02 -4.48 6.68
C ALA A 10 -6.19 -4.89 5.76
N ALA A 11 -6.81 -3.93 5.08
CA ALA A 11 -7.86 -4.15 4.08
C ALA A 11 -7.37 -4.84 2.80
N ALA A 12 -6.06 -4.95 2.59
CA ALA A 12 -5.50 -5.76 1.52
C ALA A 12 -5.07 -7.15 1.99
N MET A 13 -5.04 -7.39 3.31
CA MET A 13 -4.54 -8.62 3.92
C MET A 13 -5.69 -9.51 4.39
N PRO A 14 -5.87 -10.73 3.83
CA PRO A 14 -7.03 -11.57 4.12
C PRO A 14 -7.09 -12.16 5.54
N ASN A 15 -6.02 -12.06 6.34
CA ASN A 15 -5.93 -12.71 7.66
C ASN A 15 -5.85 -11.73 8.86
N ASP A 16 -6.07 -10.42 8.64
CA ASP A 16 -5.87 -9.41 9.70
C ASP A 16 -7.16 -8.71 10.16
N GLU A 17 -8.27 -9.44 10.19
CA GLU A 17 -9.60 -8.91 10.54
C GLU A 17 -9.64 -8.29 11.95
N LEU A 18 -8.95 -8.88 12.93
CA LEU A 18 -8.91 -8.32 14.28
C LEU A 18 -8.25 -6.94 14.31
N GLN A 19 -7.16 -6.75 13.58
CA GLN A 19 -6.48 -5.47 13.50
C GLN A 19 -7.30 -4.47 12.70
N LEU A 20 -7.95 -4.90 11.61
CA LEU A 20 -8.91 -4.09 10.86
C LEU A 20 -10.02 -3.54 11.78
N HIS A 21 -10.68 -4.40 12.56
CA HIS A 21 -11.72 -3.98 13.51
C HIS A 21 -11.20 -2.98 14.55
N ARG A 22 -9.95 -3.14 15.02
CA ARG A 22 -9.32 -2.20 15.96
C ARG A 22 -9.06 -0.84 15.30
N CYS A 23 -8.56 -0.83 14.08
CA CYS A 23 -8.35 0.39 13.31
C CYS A 23 -9.67 1.13 13.05
N VAL A 24 -10.71 0.42 12.59
CA VAL A 24 -12.04 1.00 12.37
C VAL A 24 -12.57 1.65 13.65
N ARG A 25 -12.57 0.90 14.77
CA ARG A 25 -13.04 1.43 16.05
C ARG A 25 -12.24 2.66 16.50
N PHE A 26 -10.92 2.64 16.33
CA PHE A 26 -10.07 3.77 16.65
C PHE A 26 -10.43 5.00 15.81
N LEU A 27 -10.60 4.84 14.49
CA LEU A 27 -10.92 5.96 13.60
C LEU A 27 -12.30 6.53 13.91
N LEU A 28 -13.32 5.69 14.07
CA LEU A 28 -14.68 6.12 14.45
C LEU A 28 -14.67 6.89 15.78
N GLY A 29 -13.93 6.40 16.77
CA GLY A 29 -13.84 7.03 18.10
C GLY A 29 -13.00 8.31 18.17
N ASN A 30 -12.29 8.69 17.09
CA ASN A 30 -11.46 9.89 17.04
C ASN A 30 -11.98 10.95 16.04
N GLN A 31 -13.18 10.76 15.47
CA GLN A 31 -13.79 11.80 14.64
C GLN A 31 -14.26 12.96 15.53
N GLY A 32 -13.96 14.19 15.14
CA GLY A 32 -14.41 15.40 15.84
C GLY A 32 -15.89 15.70 15.60
N ASP A 33 -16.44 16.61 16.40
CA ASP A 33 -17.82 17.10 16.26
C ASP A 33 -18.04 17.85 14.92
N ASP A 34 -16.96 18.36 14.31
CA ASP A 34 -16.96 18.99 12.99
C ASP A 34 -16.93 17.98 11.83
N GLY A 35 -16.89 16.68 12.13
CA GLY A 35 -16.82 15.61 11.15
C GLY A 35 -15.42 15.30 10.64
N GLY A 36 -14.40 16.09 10.99
CA GLY A 36 -13.02 15.85 10.57
C GLY A 36 -12.23 14.97 11.54
N TRP A 37 -10.96 14.74 11.22
CA TRP A 37 -10.02 14.02 12.08
C TRP A 37 -8.76 14.85 12.36
N PRO A 38 -8.26 14.85 13.61
CA PRO A 38 -6.99 15.48 13.96
C PRO A 38 -5.78 14.60 13.65
N PHE A 39 -4.60 15.21 13.66
CA PHE A 39 -3.37 14.50 14.02
C PHE A 39 -3.35 14.28 15.52
N VAL A 40 -3.61 13.05 15.96
CA VAL A 40 -3.70 12.67 17.39
C VAL A 40 -2.50 13.15 18.22
N THR A 41 -1.31 13.23 17.62
CA THR A 41 -0.08 13.65 18.31
C THR A 41 0.23 15.14 18.21
N ASN A 42 -0.33 15.87 17.25
CA ASN A 42 0.16 17.21 16.87
C ASN A 42 -0.94 18.29 16.83
N THR A 43 -2.22 17.92 16.71
CA THR A 43 -3.35 18.85 16.59
C THR A 43 -4.52 18.39 17.46
N VAL A 44 -4.24 18.11 18.74
CA VAL A 44 -5.25 17.55 19.67
C VAL A 44 -6.51 18.43 19.66
N GLY A 45 -7.63 17.83 19.26
CA GLY A 45 -8.93 18.51 19.22
C GLY A 45 -9.19 19.39 18.00
N ARG A 46 -8.29 19.46 17.02
CA ARG A 46 -8.50 20.18 15.76
C ARG A 46 -8.36 19.29 14.55
N SER A 47 -9.43 19.20 13.77
CA SER A 47 -9.46 18.47 12.51
C SER A 47 -8.56 19.11 11.45
N VAL A 48 -7.94 18.25 10.65
CA VAL A 48 -6.93 18.62 9.64
C VAL A 48 -7.33 17.99 8.31
N SER A 49 -7.27 18.76 7.22
CA SER A 49 -7.70 18.33 5.89
C SER A 49 -7.00 17.03 5.45
N ASP A 50 -5.68 16.96 5.61
CA ASP A 50 -4.88 15.77 5.25
C ASP A 50 -5.33 14.53 6.05
N ALA A 51 -5.48 14.68 7.37
CA ALA A 51 -5.86 13.58 8.24
C ALA A 51 -7.28 13.10 7.94
N THR A 52 -8.22 14.03 7.77
CA THR A 52 -9.59 13.71 7.35
C THR A 52 -9.60 12.98 6.01
N ALA A 53 -8.90 13.49 5.00
CA ALA A 53 -8.84 12.88 3.67
C ALA A 53 -8.33 11.43 3.71
N TRP A 54 -7.24 11.18 4.44
CA TRP A 54 -6.71 9.82 4.62
C TRP A 54 -7.69 8.90 5.34
N VAL A 55 -8.42 9.39 6.34
CA VAL A 55 -9.39 8.58 7.08
C VAL A 55 -10.61 8.27 6.22
N VAL A 56 -11.12 9.25 5.47
CA VAL A 56 -12.23 9.05 4.53
C VAL A 56 -11.87 7.99 3.49
N MET A 57 -10.74 8.12 2.79
CA MET A 57 -10.28 7.10 1.82
C MET A 57 -10.21 5.71 2.44
N ALA A 58 -9.66 5.61 3.65
CA ALA A 58 -9.48 4.33 4.32
C ALA A 58 -10.82 3.70 4.72
N LEU A 59 -11.75 4.47 5.29
CA LEU A 59 -13.06 3.97 5.70
C LEU A 59 -13.89 3.56 4.48
N SER A 60 -13.84 4.34 3.39
CA SER A 60 -14.49 4.00 2.12
C SER A 60 -13.97 2.68 1.55
N ALA A 61 -12.67 2.44 1.58
CA ALA A 61 -12.06 1.20 1.07
C ALA A 61 -12.49 -0.08 1.81
N VAL A 62 -13.04 0.05 3.03
CA VAL A 62 -13.49 -1.10 3.84
C VAL A 62 -14.99 -1.14 4.05
N LEU A 63 -15.74 -0.19 3.48
CA LEU A 63 -17.16 0.00 3.73
C LEU A 63 -17.99 -1.26 3.43
N ASP A 64 -17.64 -1.98 2.37
CA ASP A 64 -18.37 -3.16 1.91
C ASP A 64 -17.79 -4.49 2.44
N ARG A 65 -16.85 -4.44 3.40
CA ARG A 65 -16.31 -5.68 3.98
C ARG A 65 -17.37 -6.43 4.80
N PRO A 66 -17.63 -7.73 4.52
CA PRO A 66 -18.67 -8.49 5.21
C PRO A 66 -18.49 -8.55 6.74
N THR A 67 -17.25 -8.56 7.21
CA THR A 67 -16.92 -8.59 8.64
C THR A 67 -17.31 -7.30 9.37
N LEU A 68 -17.50 -6.19 8.65
CA LEU A 68 -17.86 -4.89 9.20
C LEU A 68 -19.36 -4.57 9.11
N VAL A 69 -20.21 -5.53 8.73
CA VAL A 69 -21.67 -5.33 8.58
C VAL A 69 -22.33 -4.70 9.80
N ALA A 70 -21.86 -5.05 11.01
CA ALA A 70 -22.42 -4.56 12.27
C ALA A 70 -22.17 -3.06 12.50
N VAL A 71 -21.12 -2.48 11.90
CA VAL A 71 -20.73 -1.06 12.04
C VAL A 71 -20.88 -0.30 10.72
N GLN A 72 -21.50 -0.90 9.70
CA GLN A 72 -21.53 -0.33 8.34
C GLN A 72 -22.26 1.02 8.28
N ASN A 73 -23.34 1.19 9.06
CA ASN A 73 -24.05 2.47 9.10
C ASN A 73 -23.22 3.56 9.78
N GLU A 74 -22.50 3.23 10.86
CA GLU A 74 -21.57 4.14 11.53
C GLU A 74 -20.42 4.55 10.59
N LEU A 75 -19.92 3.61 9.78
CA LEU A 75 -18.93 3.89 8.74
C LEU A 75 -19.47 4.87 7.70
N ARG A 76 -20.67 4.64 7.14
CA ARG A 76 -21.29 5.55 6.16
C ARG A 76 -21.47 6.95 6.73
N GLU A 77 -21.98 7.05 7.95
CA GLU A 77 -22.16 8.34 8.61
C GLU A 77 -20.81 9.05 8.82
N ALA A 78 -19.80 8.33 9.31
CA ALA A 78 -18.47 8.90 9.53
C ALA A 78 -17.84 9.39 8.22
N ILE A 79 -17.91 8.59 7.15
CA ILE A 79 -17.44 8.96 5.80
C ILE A 79 -18.14 10.23 5.32
N GLN A 80 -19.47 10.28 5.42
CA GLN A 80 -20.28 11.42 4.98
C GLN A 80 -19.90 12.71 5.73
N ARG A 81 -19.81 12.66 7.06
CA ARG A 81 -19.37 13.81 7.87
C ARG A 81 -17.95 14.26 7.54
N GLY A 82 -17.06 13.31 7.23
CA GLY A 82 -15.70 13.60 6.76
C GLY A 82 -15.68 14.34 5.41
N ALA A 83 -16.50 13.91 4.47
CA ALA A 83 -16.66 14.57 3.18
C ALA A 83 -17.28 15.97 3.32
N GLU A 84 -18.27 16.13 4.22
CA GLU A 84 -18.86 17.43 4.55
C GLU A 84 -17.84 18.39 5.17
N PHE A 85 -16.99 17.91 6.09
CA PHE A 85 -15.87 18.69 6.63
C PHE A 85 -14.94 19.18 5.52
N LEU A 86 -14.53 18.30 4.58
CA LEU A 86 -13.66 18.69 3.48
C LEU A 86 -14.31 19.77 2.63
N ARG A 87 -15.57 19.61 2.21
CA ARG A 87 -16.26 20.66 1.43
C ARG A 87 -16.40 21.98 2.18
N ALA A 88 -16.72 21.93 3.47
CA ALA A 88 -16.88 23.13 4.29
C ALA A 88 -15.56 23.91 4.49
N THR A 89 -14.42 23.29 4.18
CA THR A 89 -13.08 23.84 4.42
C THR A 89 -12.31 24.11 3.13
N ASP A 90 -12.97 23.95 1.98
CA ASP A 90 -12.49 24.37 0.67
C ASP A 90 -12.23 25.88 0.64
N LEU A 91 -11.15 26.28 -0.03
CA LEU A 91 -10.75 27.68 -0.13
C LEU A 91 -11.49 28.38 -1.28
N PRO A 92 -11.75 29.70 -1.21
CA PRO A 92 -12.37 30.44 -2.31
C PRO A 92 -11.61 30.36 -3.64
N THR A 93 -10.31 30.07 -3.59
CA THR A 93 -9.45 29.87 -4.77
C THR A 93 -9.54 28.46 -5.36
N GLY A 94 -10.33 27.57 -4.76
CA GLY A 94 -10.37 26.14 -5.02
C GLY A 94 -9.20 25.42 -4.37
N GLY A 95 -9.50 24.33 -3.67
CA GLY A 95 -8.54 23.44 -3.04
C GLY A 95 -8.39 23.67 -1.53
N TRP A 96 -7.41 23.00 -0.95
CA TRP A 96 -7.26 22.91 0.50
C TRP A 96 -5.87 23.29 0.96
N GLY A 97 -5.80 23.95 2.11
CA GLY A 97 -4.60 23.98 2.95
C GLY A 97 -4.55 22.77 3.88
N ILE A 98 -3.49 22.69 4.68
CA ILE A 98 -3.34 21.63 5.69
C ILE A 98 -4.51 21.63 6.69
N MET A 99 -4.98 22.82 7.08
CA MET A 99 -6.10 23.03 7.99
C MET A 99 -7.11 24.02 7.42
N PRO A 100 -8.33 24.05 7.98
CA PRO A 100 -9.33 25.06 7.61
C PRO A 100 -8.77 26.48 7.69
N GLY A 101 -8.89 27.23 6.58
CA GLY A 101 -8.46 28.62 6.46
C GLY A 101 -6.95 28.86 6.33
N THR A 102 -6.14 27.79 6.21
CA THR A 102 -4.70 27.94 5.91
C THR A 102 -4.43 28.11 4.42
N GLU A 103 -3.21 28.52 4.07
CA GLU A 103 -2.81 28.70 2.67
C GLU A 103 -2.98 27.42 1.85
N TRP A 104 -3.34 27.60 0.58
CA TRP A 104 -3.52 26.52 -0.38
C TRP A 104 -2.26 25.65 -0.48
N ARG A 105 -2.44 24.33 -0.53
CA ARG A 105 -1.35 23.37 -0.64
C ARG A 105 -1.72 22.28 -1.64
N ALA A 106 -0.82 22.05 -2.60
CA ALA A 106 -1.04 21.05 -3.66
C ALA A 106 -1.27 19.64 -3.09
N LEU A 107 -0.52 19.23 -2.05
CA LEU A 107 -0.69 17.92 -1.43
C LEU A 107 -2.06 17.77 -0.76
N SER A 108 -2.43 18.72 0.10
CA SER A 108 -3.71 18.71 0.81
C SER A 108 -4.88 18.73 -0.18
N THR A 109 -4.73 19.50 -1.26
CA THR A 109 -5.72 19.56 -2.33
C THR A 109 -5.88 18.22 -3.06
N ALA A 110 -4.77 17.59 -3.45
CA ALA A 110 -4.81 16.29 -4.09
C ALA A 110 -5.42 15.21 -3.18
N LEU A 111 -5.06 15.18 -1.89
CA LEU A 111 -5.63 14.24 -0.93
C LEU A 111 -7.14 14.42 -0.74
N ALA A 112 -7.61 15.67 -0.62
CA ALA A 112 -9.03 15.97 -0.48
C ALA A 112 -9.83 15.53 -1.72
N ILE A 113 -9.31 15.77 -2.93
CA ILE A 113 -9.91 15.28 -4.18
C ILE A 113 -10.08 13.76 -4.14
N ARG A 114 -8.99 13.01 -3.85
CA ARG A 114 -9.04 11.53 -3.78
C ARG A 114 -10.02 11.04 -2.73
N ALA A 115 -10.08 11.70 -1.59
CA ALA A 115 -11.02 11.38 -0.52
C ALA A 115 -12.48 11.55 -0.96
N LEU A 116 -12.81 12.67 -1.61
CA LEU A 116 -14.16 12.93 -2.12
C LEU A 116 -14.54 11.94 -3.23
N ILE A 117 -13.63 11.61 -4.15
CA ILE A 117 -13.89 10.56 -5.17
C ILE A 117 -14.16 9.22 -4.50
N SER A 118 -13.41 8.88 -3.43
CA SER A 118 -13.55 7.59 -2.75
C SER A 118 -14.90 7.38 -2.07
N THR A 119 -15.68 8.43 -1.82
CA THR A 119 -17.04 8.30 -1.26
C THR A 119 -18.09 7.89 -2.30
N GLY A 120 -17.68 7.74 -3.57
CA GLY A 120 -18.57 7.43 -4.69
C GLY A 120 -19.33 8.65 -5.21
N GLU A 121 -18.88 9.85 -4.84
CA GLU A 121 -19.44 11.10 -5.36
C GLU A 121 -19.12 11.29 -6.84
N ASP A 122 -19.99 12.03 -7.52
CA ASP A 122 -19.81 12.34 -8.92
C ASP A 122 -18.61 13.27 -9.08
N SER A 123 -17.72 12.93 -10.01
CA SER A 123 -16.64 13.81 -10.48
C SER A 123 -17.11 15.18 -10.98
N ALA A 124 -18.42 15.36 -11.19
CA ALA A 124 -19.06 16.63 -11.47
C ALA A 124 -19.28 17.54 -10.24
N ASP A 125 -18.87 17.14 -9.04
CA ASP A 125 -18.86 18.01 -7.85
C ASP A 125 -18.03 19.28 -8.13
N GLU A 126 -18.64 20.45 -7.88
CA GLU A 126 -18.05 21.75 -8.21
C GLU A 126 -16.77 22.02 -7.42
N SER A 127 -16.69 21.60 -6.15
CA SER A 127 -15.47 21.74 -5.35
C SER A 127 -14.35 20.84 -5.89
N VAL A 128 -14.66 19.62 -6.33
CA VAL A 128 -13.69 18.71 -6.93
C VAL A 128 -13.15 19.27 -8.26
N ASP A 129 -14.02 19.74 -9.16
CA ASP A 129 -13.60 20.35 -10.44
C ASP A 129 -12.78 21.63 -10.20
N ALA A 130 -13.23 22.52 -9.29
CA ALA A 130 -12.51 23.74 -8.95
C ALA A 130 -11.12 23.44 -8.38
N ALA A 131 -11.01 22.46 -7.48
CA ALA A 131 -9.74 22.03 -6.91
C ALA A 131 -8.81 21.40 -7.95
N ALA A 132 -9.33 20.57 -8.86
CA ALA A 132 -8.55 19.99 -9.95
C ALA A 132 -8.01 21.07 -10.89
N ARG A 133 -8.82 22.08 -11.24
CA ARG A 133 -8.36 23.26 -12.01
C ARG A 133 -7.31 24.06 -11.25
N SER A 134 -7.45 24.19 -9.94
CA SER A 134 -6.45 24.85 -9.08
C SER A 134 -5.12 24.10 -9.08
N LEU A 135 -5.12 22.77 -9.06
CA LEU A 135 -3.89 21.98 -9.25
C LEU A 135 -3.26 22.26 -10.62
N VAL A 136 -4.05 22.25 -11.70
CA VAL A 136 -3.54 22.51 -13.06
C VAL A 136 -3.00 23.93 -13.22
N SER A 137 -3.63 24.94 -12.63
CA SER A 137 -3.18 26.33 -12.73
C SER A 137 -1.89 26.61 -11.94
N ASN A 138 -1.62 25.81 -10.90
CA ASN A 138 -0.44 25.94 -10.05
C ASN A 138 0.71 24.99 -10.40
N VAL A 139 0.62 24.25 -11.52
CA VAL A 139 1.74 23.43 -12.01
C VAL A 139 2.91 24.32 -12.45
N ASP A 140 4.15 23.96 -12.13
CA ASP A 140 5.32 24.71 -12.57
C ASP A 140 5.42 24.69 -14.10
N PRO A 141 5.40 25.84 -14.79
CA PRO A 141 5.35 25.89 -16.25
C PRO A 141 6.65 25.44 -16.92
N ASN A 142 7.76 25.30 -16.19
CA ASN A 142 9.03 24.86 -16.75
C ASN A 142 9.20 23.33 -16.67
N SER A 143 8.94 22.78 -15.49
CA SER A 143 9.12 21.36 -15.19
C SER A 143 7.87 20.53 -15.45
N GLY A 144 6.68 21.09 -15.20
CA GLY A 144 5.43 20.34 -15.17
C GLY A 144 5.16 19.63 -13.83
N ALA A 145 5.90 19.95 -12.78
CA ALA A 145 5.75 19.37 -11.44
C ALA A 145 5.12 20.36 -10.46
N TRP A 146 4.83 19.87 -9.25
CA TRP A 146 4.26 20.67 -8.17
C TRP A 146 5.26 20.92 -7.04
N PHE A 147 5.07 22.06 -6.38
CA PHE A 147 5.85 22.49 -5.25
C PHE A 147 5.25 21.98 -3.92
N ASP A 148 6.11 21.75 -2.94
CA ASP A 148 5.72 21.67 -1.53
C ASP A 148 5.42 23.06 -0.94
N SER A 149 5.03 23.12 0.34
CA SER A 149 4.74 24.39 1.03
C SER A 149 5.95 25.34 1.10
N ASN A 150 7.18 24.81 0.95
CA ASN A 150 8.43 25.56 0.96
C ASN A 150 8.88 25.98 -0.45
N ARG A 151 8.01 25.81 -1.47
CA ARG A 151 8.29 26.12 -2.87
C ARG A 151 9.44 25.30 -3.48
N ASN A 152 9.67 24.09 -2.98
CA ASN A 152 10.59 23.13 -3.62
C ASN A 152 9.81 22.16 -4.50
N LEU A 153 10.34 21.84 -5.67
CA LEU A 153 9.77 20.78 -6.49
C LEU A 153 9.85 19.45 -5.73
N SER A 154 8.70 18.80 -5.58
CA SER A 154 8.57 17.61 -4.74
C SER A 154 8.06 16.42 -5.55
N ILE A 155 8.81 15.31 -5.50
CA ILE A 155 8.40 14.03 -6.09
C ILE A 155 7.09 13.58 -5.44
N ALA A 156 6.98 13.76 -4.13
CA ALA A 156 5.86 13.27 -3.36
C ALA A 156 4.55 13.99 -3.67
N VAL A 157 4.61 15.32 -3.66
CA VAL A 157 3.49 16.18 -4.02
C VAL A 157 3.07 15.92 -5.46
N THR A 158 4.04 15.91 -6.39
CA THR A 158 3.78 15.66 -7.81
C THR A 158 3.13 14.29 -8.05
N SER A 159 3.62 13.25 -7.37
CA SER A 159 3.07 11.90 -7.48
C SER A 159 1.63 11.84 -6.97
N THR A 160 1.35 12.45 -5.82
CA THR A 160 0.00 12.48 -5.24
C THR A 160 -0.97 13.27 -6.13
N VAL A 161 -0.52 14.36 -6.74
CA VAL A 161 -1.31 15.13 -7.71
C VAL A 161 -1.61 14.32 -8.98
N ILE A 162 -0.63 13.57 -9.50
CA ILE A 162 -0.87 12.67 -10.65
C ILE A 162 -1.95 11.65 -10.31
N LEU A 163 -1.85 10.98 -9.16
CA LEU A 163 -2.86 10.00 -8.73
C LEU A 163 -4.26 10.63 -8.63
N ALA A 164 -4.37 11.81 -8.01
CA ALA A 164 -5.66 12.51 -7.89
C ALA A 164 -6.25 12.90 -9.25
N LEU A 165 -5.42 13.42 -10.16
CA LEU A 165 -5.87 13.82 -11.48
C LEU A 165 -6.15 12.62 -12.40
N ASP A 166 -5.49 11.48 -12.21
CA ASP A 166 -5.79 10.23 -12.93
C ASP A 166 -7.14 9.65 -12.52
N GLU A 167 -7.41 9.61 -11.21
CA GLU A 167 -8.70 9.17 -10.66
C GLU A 167 -9.86 10.02 -11.22
N LEU A 168 -9.65 11.33 -11.42
CA LEU A 168 -10.60 12.20 -12.13
C LEU A 168 -10.57 12.05 -13.66
N HIS A 169 -9.40 11.85 -14.27
CA HIS A 169 -9.30 11.76 -15.73
C HIS A 169 -10.05 10.54 -16.26
N ALA A 170 -10.06 9.44 -15.49
CA ALA A 170 -10.87 8.27 -15.76
C ALA A 170 -12.36 8.60 -15.96
N THR A 171 -12.83 9.74 -15.44
CA THR A 171 -14.22 10.20 -15.61
C THR A 171 -14.39 11.31 -16.66
N ALA A 172 -13.38 12.17 -16.91
CA ALA A 172 -13.59 13.41 -17.68
C ALA A 172 -12.59 13.73 -18.83
N GLY A 173 -11.44 13.06 -18.95
CA GLY A 173 -10.54 13.25 -20.12
C GLY A 173 -9.76 14.59 -20.21
N THR A 174 -9.87 15.49 -19.23
CA THR A 174 -9.45 16.90 -19.34
C THR A 174 -7.99 17.20 -18.97
N PHE A 175 -7.33 16.32 -18.20
CA PHE A 175 -6.03 16.62 -17.57
C PHE A 175 -4.79 16.03 -18.28
N GLU A 176 -4.93 15.54 -19.51
CA GLU A 176 -3.88 14.79 -20.22
C GLU A 176 -2.57 15.56 -20.38
N VAL A 177 -2.64 16.84 -20.76
CA VAL A 177 -1.43 17.64 -21.00
C VAL A 177 -0.63 17.89 -19.71
N PRO A 178 -1.23 18.37 -18.60
CA PRO A 178 -0.54 18.44 -17.31
C PRO A 178 0.03 17.11 -16.85
N LEU A 179 -0.76 16.03 -16.91
CA LEU A 179 -0.36 14.69 -16.47
C LEU A 179 0.86 14.18 -17.24
N ARG A 180 0.85 14.28 -18.58
CA ARG A 180 1.97 13.89 -19.42
C ARG A 180 3.25 14.66 -19.08
N ARG A 181 3.14 15.96 -18.78
CA ARG A 181 4.29 16.79 -18.39
C ARG A 181 4.83 16.36 -17.02
N ALA A 182 3.96 16.15 -16.06
CA ALA A 182 4.32 15.73 -14.71
C ALA A 182 5.02 14.36 -14.68
N ARG A 183 4.49 13.38 -15.44
CA ARG A 183 5.13 12.07 -15.59
C ARG A 183 6.49 12.17 -16.27
N LYS A 184 6.62 12.97 -17.32
CA LYS A 184 7.92 13.24 -17.96
C LYS A 184 8.92 13.82 -16.96
N TRP A 185 8.47 14.73 -16.09
CA TRP A 185 9.31 15.26 -15.03
C TRP A 185 9.71 14.18 -14.02
N LEU A 186 8.78 13.35 -13.53
CA LEU A 186 9.09 12.24 -12.62
C LEU A 186 10.13 11.30 -13.20
N LEU A 187 10.01 10.92 -14.47
CA LEU A 187 11.02 10.10 -15.16
C LEU A 187 12.39 10.81 -15.20
N SER A 188 12.42 12.12 -15.48
CA SER A 188 13.67 12.89 -15.42
C SER A 188 14.25 13.03 -14.00
N ALA A 189 13.41 12.88 -12.97
CA ALA A 189 13.77 12.98 -11.57
C ALA A 189 14.29 11.66 -10.97
N GLN A 190 14.27 10.57 -11.74
CA GLN A 190 14.72 9.24 -11.33
C GLN A 190 16.18 9.25 -10.86
N GLY A 191 17.07 9.96 -11.55
CA GLY A 191 18.50 9.97 -11.22
C GLY A 191 19.15 8.59 -11.34
N GLU A 192 20.33 8.41 -10.74
CA GLU A 192 21.09 7.14 -10.83
C GLU A 192 20.60 6.06 -9.85
N ASP A 193 19.89 6.44 -8.79
CA ASP A 193 19.42 5.56 -7.72
C ASP A 193 17.90 5.41 -7.65
N SER A 194 17.23 5.81 -8.72
CA SER A 194 15.81 5.60 -8.97
C SER A 194 14.93 6.18 -7.87
N TRP A 195 14.97 7.51 -7.80
CA TRP A 195 14.31 8.34 -6.80
C TRP A 195 14.80 8.05 -5.37
N GLY A 196 16.05 7.61 -5.22
CA GLY A 196 16.67 7.36 -3.93
C GLY A 196 17.29 8.62 -3.32
N ASP A 197 18.26 8.39 -2.44
CA ASP A 197 19.00 9.39 -1.67
C ASP A 197 19.69 10.46 -2.50
N SER A 198 20.21 10.08 -3.66
CA SER A 198 20.91 10.97 -4.58
C SER A 198 19.97 11.96 -5.27
N SER A 199 18.65 11.75 -5.17
CA SER A 199 17.68 12.66 -5.73
C SER A 199 17.80 14.04 -5.08
N ARG A 200 17.98 15.06 -5.93
CA ARG A 200 18.08 16.47 -5.53
C ARG A 200 16.74 17.08 -5.08
N PHE A 201 15.64 16.33 -5.19
CA PHE A 201 14.30 16.81 -4.89
C PHE A 201 13.93 16.51 -3.44
N THR A 202 13.25 17.48 -2.82
CA THR A 202 12.93 17.49 -1.39
C THR A 202 12.02 16.32 -1.02
N SER A 203 12.36 15.67 0.09
CA SER A 203 11.61 14.59 0.72
C SER A 203 11.17 14.94 2.15
N HIS A 204 11.38 16.21 2.56
CA HIS A 204 11.04 16.72 3.88
C HIS A 204 10.30 18.05 3.75
N GLU A 205 9.11 18.13 4.34
CA GLU A 205 8.31 19.35 4.37
C GLU A 205 7.92 19.68 5.80
N GLU A 206 8.16 20.92 6.20
CA GLU A 206 7.71 21.46 7.49
C GLU A 206 6.54 22.40 7.22
N VAL A 207 5.45 22.23 7.96
CA VAL A 207 4.28 23.11 7.89
C VAL A 207 4.00 23.66 9.27
N ASP A 208 4.07 24.98 9.39
CA ASP A 208 3.77 25.71 10.61
C ASP A 208 2.30 26.15 10.63
N PHE A 209 1.69 26.14 11.80
CA PHE A 209 0.33 26.60 12.00
C PHE A 209 0.08 27.09 13.42
N LEU A 210 -1.06 27.74 13.64
CA LEU A 210 -1.49 28.21 14.96
C LEU A 210 -2.48 27.22 15.58
N ASP A 211 -2.23 26.84 16.83
CA ASP A 211 -3.12 26.04 17.66
C ASP A 211 -4.27 26.90 18.24
N VAL A 212 -5.23 26.28 18.94
CA VAL A 212 -6.42 26.91 19.51
C VAL A 212 -6.06 28.03 20.50
N ASP A 213 -4.96 27.89 21.22
CA ASP A 213 -4.44 28.90 22.15
C ASP A 213 -3.60 29.99 21.46
N GLY A 214 -3.46 29.91 20.13
CA GLY A 214 -2.63 30.81 19.33
C GLY A 214 -1.13 30.48 19.36
N SER A 215 -0.71 29.40 20.02
CA SER A 215 0.68 28.94 19.97
C SER A 215 1.04 28.39 18.58
N ARG A 216 2.31 28.50 18.20
CA ARG A 216 2.79 27.98 16.91
C ARG A 216 3.14 26.51 17.08
N SER A 217 2.50 25.67 16.29
CA SER A 217 2.76 24.25 16.17
C SER A 217 3.35 23.95 14.79
N ARG A 218 4.08 22.83 14.70
CA ARG A 218 4.75 22.38 13.48
C ARG A 218 4.45 20.91 13.21
N ILE A 219 4.19 20.59 11.95
CA ILE A 219 4.13 19.21 11.47
C ILE A 219 5.27 19.02 10.47
N GLU A 220 6.00 17.92 10.65
CA GLU A 220 7.07 17.47 9.76
C GLU A 220 6.56 16.28 8.96
N TYR A 221 6.69 16.37 7.63
CA TYR A 221 6.37 15.31 6.70
C TYR A 221 7.64 14.79 6.06
N HIS A 222 7.84 13.48 6.13
CA HIS A 222 8.93 12.82 5.43
C HIS A 222 8.35 11.86 4.41
N TYR A 223 8.60 12.15 3.14
CA TYR A 223 8.00 11.43 2.03
C TYR A 223 8.94 10.40 1.45
N SER A 224 8.37 9.25 1.11
CA SER A 224 9.06 8.16 0.44
C SER A 224 9.05 8.42 -1.07
N ARG A 225 10.16 8.90 -1.63
CA ARG A 225 10.23 9.35 -3.03
C ARG A 225 9.99 8.21 -4.03
N ARG A 226 10.73 7.11 -3.86
CA ARG A 226 10.69 5.95 -4.77
C ARG A 226 9.31 5.31 -4.88
N PRO A 227 8.67 4.88 -3.78
CA PRO A 227 7.37 4.25 -3.90
C PRO A 227 6.29 5.19 -4.43
N GLN A 228 6.32 6.48 -4.08
CA GLN A 228 5.34 7.43 -4.61
C GLN A 228 5.50 7.66 -6.12
N ALA A 229 6.75 7.75 -6.62
CA ALA A 229 7.00 7.84 -8.06
C ALA A 229 6.55 6.58 -8.81
N ILE A 230 6.81 5.39 -8.26
CA ILE A 230 6.33 4.11 -8.80
C ILE A 230 4.81 4.11 -8.88
N ALA A 231 4.11 4.45 -7.80
CA ALA A 231 2.66 4.50 -7.75
C ALA A 231 2.09 5.45 -8.83
N ALA A 232 2.62 6.66 -8.96
CA ALA A 232 2.14 7.65 -9.93
C ALA A 232 2.44 7.31 -11.40
N LEU A 233 3.48 6.52 -11.67
CA LEU A 233 3.85 6.11 -13.03
C LEU A 233 3.14 4.82 -13.47
N SER A 234 2.75 3.96 -12.53
CA SER A 234 2.19 2.63 -12.82
C SER A 234 0.92 2.65 -13.69
N PRO A 235 -0.07 3.55 -13.47
CA PRO A 235 -1.29 3.61 -14.29
C PRO A 235 -1.03 3.86 -15.79
N ALA A 236 0.09 4.49 -16.14
CA ALA A 236 0.49 4.70 -17.54
C ALA A 236 1.18 3.48 -18.18
N GLY A 237 1.35 2.39 -17.41
CA GLY A 237 2.04 1.17 -17.79
C GLY A 237 3.35 0.96 -17.03
N VAL A 238 3.74 -0.30 -16.85
CA VAL A 238 4.98 -0.69 -16.17
C VAL A 238 6.15 -0.65 -17.17
N GLY A 239 6.72 0.54 -17.36
CA GLY A 239 7.91 0.76 -18.19
C GLY A 239 9.24 0.36 -17.52
N PRO A 240 10.37 0.41 -18.26
CA PRO A 240 11.70 0.09 -17.72
C PRO A 240 12.06 0.87 -16.45
N GLU A 241 11.64 2.13 -16.36
CA GLU A 241 11.91 3.02 -15.22
C GLU A 241 11.14 2.57 -13.97
N VAL A 242 9.88 2.15 -14.13
CA VAL A 242 9.07 1.58 -13.04
C VAL A 242 9.66 0.24 -12.59
N CYS A 243 10.08 -0.60 -13.53
CA CYS A 243 10.75 -1.87 -13.23
C CYS A 243 12.06 -1.68 -12.43
N ASP A 244 12.92 -0.75 -12.84
CA ASP A 244 14.17 -0.46 -12.13
C ASP A 244 13.90 0.13 -10.73
N GLY A 245 12.94 1.06 -10.61
CA GLY A 245 12.48 1.54 -9.30
C GLY A 245 11.98 0.41 -8.39
N LEU A 246 11.18 -0.50 -8.95
CA LEU A 246 10.65 -1.65 -8.23
C LEU A 246 11.77 -2.63 -7.84
N GLU A 247 12.70 -2.95 -8.74
CA GLU A 247 13.84 -3.82 -8.45
C GLU A 247 14.66 -3.27 -7.28
N ARG A 248 14.91 -1.96 -7.26
CA ARG A 248 15.63 -1.29 -6.16
C ARG A 248 14.83 -1.28 -4.87
N LEU A 249 13.53 -0.98 -4.94
CA LEU A 249 12.64 -1.07 -3.78
C LEU A 249 12.69 -2.49 -3.18
N LEU A 250 12.59 -3.54 -4.00
CA LEU A 250 12.59 -4.92 -3.52
C LEU A 250 13.97 -5.37 -3.01
N SER A 251 15.03 -4.97 -3.70
CA SER A 251 16.40 -5.32 -3.30
C SER A 251 16.78 -4.65 -1.98
N ALA A 252 16.39 -3.39 -1.81
CA ALA A 252 16.62 -2.65 -0.59
C ALA A 252 15.72 -3.08 0.57
N ALA A 253 14.65 -3.85 0.33
CA ALA A 253 13.83 -4.44 1.42
C ALA A 253 14.62 -5.38 2.33
N GLN A 254 15.78 -5.86 1.88
CA GLN A 254 16.70 -6.67 2.67
C GLN A 254 17.56 -5.84 3.62
N THR A 255 17.59 -4.51 3.43
CA THR A 255 18.30 -3.57 4.28
C THR A 255 17.36 -3.09 5.39
N ASP A 256 17.84 -3.04 6.64
CA ASP A 256 17.09 -2.45 7.76
C ASP A 256 17.26 -0.91 7.77
N ASP A 257 17.20 -0.30 6.58
CA ASP A 257 17.44 1.12 6.38
C ASP A 257 16.35 1.72 5.47
N PRO A 258 15.39 2.49 6.02
CA PRO A 258 14.32 3.10 5.23
C PRO A 258 14.84 4.09 4.18
N GLN A 259 16.00 4.70 4.42
CA GLN A 259 16.61 5.63 3.48
C GLN A 259 17.03 4.88 2.20
N VAL A 260 17.75 3.77 2.35
CA VAL A 260 18.08 2.89 1.23
C VAL A 260 16.82 2.30 0.60
N TRP A 261 15.81 1.93 1.40
CA TRP A 261 14.61 1.26 0.90
C TRP A 261 13.72 2.13 0.03
N CYS A 262 13.44 3.36 0.45
CA CYS A 262 12.40 4.17 -0.19
C CYS A 262 12.86 5.58 -0.55
N GLY A 263 14.13 5.92 -0.32
CA GLY A 263 14.67 7.26 -0.53
C GLY A 263 14.14 8.28 0.47
N CYS A 264 13.65 7.83 1.64
CA CYS A 264 13.17 8.71 2.71
C CYS A 264 14.35 9.19 3.57
N PRO A 265 14.44 10.47 3.94
CA PRO A 265 15.57 11.00 4.71
C PRO A 265 15.53 10.55 6.19
N GLN A 266 14.45 9.91 6.64
CA GLN A 266 14.36 9.38 7.99
C GLN A 266 15.25 8.14 8.15
N ARG A 267 15.84 8.00 9.34
CA ARG A 267 16.64 6.82 9.72
C ARG A 267 15.83 5.72 10.39
N SER A 268 14.56 5.98 10.71
CA SER A 268 13.71 5.03 11.41
C SER A 268 12.50 4.67 10.58
N TRP A 269 12.13 3.39 10.67
CA TRP A 269 10.88 2.88 10.12
C TRP A 269 9.69 3.62 10.71
N THR A 270 8.89 4.21 9.84
CA THR A 270 7.59 4.76 10.20
C THR A 270 6.50 4.01 9.44
N SER A 271 5.29 4.01 9.98
CA SER A 271 4.13 3.40 9.32
C SER A 271 3.89 3.99 7.92
N TRP A 272 4.23 5.27 7.73
CA TRP A 272 4.12 6.01 6.47
C TRP A 272 4.98 5.39 5.37
N VAL A 273 6.24 5.11 5.68
CA VAL A 273 7.19 4.53 4.73
C VAL A 273 6.71 3.16 4.26
N VAL A 274 6.29 2.31 5.21
CA VAL A 274 5.77 0.97 4.91
C VAL A 274 4.51 1.06 4.04
N PHE A 275 3.64 2.01 4.35
CA PHE A 275 2.41 2.23 3.59
C PHE A 275 2.69 2.71 2.15
N ASP A 276 3.59 3.68 1.97
CA ASP A 276 3.96 4.16 0.64
C ASP A 276 4.52 3.00 -0.21
N CYS A 277 5.42 2.19 0.35
CA CYS A 277 5.93 0.99 -0.31
C CYS A 277 4.81 0.03 -0.71
N TRP A 278 3.83 -0.17 0.16
CA TRP A 278 2.68 -1.01 -0.13
C TRP A 278 1.82 -0.45 -1.27
N ILE A 279 1.50 0.84 -1.25
CA ILE A 279 0.77 1.51 -2.34
C ILE A 279 1.50 1.34 -3.67
N ALA A 280 2.81 1.53 -3.70
CA ALA A 280 3.61 1.32 -4.91
C ALA A 280 3.46 -0.11 -5.47
N LEU A 281 3.55 -1.11 -4.60
CA LEU A 281 3.39 -2.52 -5.00
C LEU A 281 1.96 -2.83 -5.47
N TYR A 282 0.96 -2.26 -4.79
CA TYR A 282 -0.44 -2.42 -5.14
C TYR A 282 -0.76 -1.82 -6.51
N GLU A 283 -0.34 -0.59 -6.78
CA GLU A 283 -0.56 0.09 -8.07
C GLU A 283 0.14 -0.62 -9.23
N VAL A 284 1.37 -1.10 -9.02
CA VAL A 284 2.06 -1.95 -9.99
C VAL A 284 1.24 -3.21 -10.24
N GLN A 285 0.76 -3.89 -9.20
CA GLN A 285 -0.02 -5.11 -9.34
C GLN A 285 -1.30 -4.90 -10.16
N LEU A 286 -2.02 -3.79 -9.94
CA LEU A 286 -3.20 -3.43 -10.74
C LEU A 286 -2.86 -3.18 -12.22
N SER A 287 -1.65 -2.70 -12.49
CA SER A 287 -1.18 -2.37 -13.84
C SER A 287 -0.57 -3.56 -14.58
N LEU A 288 -0.27 -4.66 -13.88
CA LEU A 288 0.27 -5.86 -14.50
C LEU A 288 -0.85 -6.67 -15.19
N PRO A 289 -0.58 -7.31 -16.34
CA PRO A 289 -1.56 -8.18 -16.99
C PRO A 289 -1.94 -9.36 -16.08
N SER A 290 -3.17 -9.89 -16.20
CA SER A 290 -3.73 -11.01 -15.42
C SER A 290 -2.96 -12.35 -15.47
N GLN A 291 -1.80 -12.39 -16.12
CA GLN A 291 -0.86 -13.50 -16.03
C GLN A 291 0.19 -13.31 -14.92
N TRP A 292 0.23 -12.14 -14.27
CA TRP A 292 1.09 -11.81 -13.14
C TRP A 292 0.22 -11.60 -11.91
N HIS A 293 0.21 -12.53 -10.95
CA HIS A 293 -0.83 -12.49 -9.92
C HIS A 293 -0.38 -12.52 -8.47
N GLU A 294 0.91 -12.69 -8.16
CA GLU A 294 1.28 -12.86 -6.77
C GLU A 294 2.57 -12.13 -6.40
N ILE A 295 2.39 -10.90 -5.93
CA ILE A 295 3.36 -10.24 -5.05
C ILE A 295 2.97 -10.63 -3.63
N TRP A 296 3.78 -11.47 -2.99
CA TRP A 296 3.63 -11.76 -1.56
C TRP A 296 4.69 -11.01 -0.79
N TRP A 297 4.33 -10.39 0.33
CA TRP A 297 5.33 -9.91 1.28
C TRP A 297 5.19 -10.61 2.64
N THR A 298 6.32 -10.69 3.32
CA THR A 298 6.45 -10.95 4.75
C THR A 298 7.30 -9.82 5.33
N PRO A 299 7.27 -9.57 6.65
CA PRO A 299 8.10 -8.54 7.28
C PRO A 299 9.60 -8.62 6.95
N SER A 300 10.09 -9.76 6.45
CA SER A 300 11.50 -10.00 6.11
C SER A 300 11.77 -10.26 4.63
N ARG A 301 10.75 -10.27 3.76
CA ARG A 301 10.93 -10.62 2.34
C ARG A 301 9.75 -10.21 1.49
N VAL A 302 10.02 -9.54 0.37
CA VAL A 302 9.06 -9.43 -0.73
C VAL A 302 9.41 -10.48 -1.80
N VAL A 303 8.44 -11.25 -2.26
CA VAL A 303 8.58 -12.24 -3.33
C VAL A 303 7.56 -11.93 -4.41
N ILE A 304 8.05 -11.55 -5.58
CA ILE A 304 7.24 -11.43 -6.79
C ILE A 304 7.28 -12.78 -7.52
N SER A 305 6.13 -13.42 -7.69
CA SER A 305 5.98 -14.63 -8.47
C SER A 305 5.29 -14.32 -9.80
N VAL A 306 5.99 -14.58 -10.89
CA VAL A 306 5.46 -14.49 -12.26
C VAL A 306 4.84 -15.83 -12.62
N ARG A 307 3.55 -15.86 -12.97
CA ARG A 307 2.89 -17.10 -13.43
C ARG A 307 3.42 -17.41 -14.84
N GLY A 308 4.40 -18.29 -14.91
CA GLY A 308 5.07 -18.66 -16.17
C GLY A 308 6.37 -19.44 -15.95
N GLU A 309 6.97 -19.32 -14.77
CA GLU A 309 8.02 -20.25 -14.39
C GLU A 309 7.41 -21.63 -14.15
N ARG A 310 7.96 -22.64 -14.83
CA ARG A 310 7.78 -24.08 -14.56
C ARG A 310 7.74 -24.31 -13.05
N PRO A 311 7.01 -25.34 -12.55
CA PRO A 311 6.85 -25.63 -11.11
C PRO A 311 8.17 -25.36 -10.40
N PRO A 312 8.20 -24.41 -9.46
CA PRO A 312 9.43 -23.73 -9.17
C PRO A 312 10.41 -24.74 -8.61
N VAL A 313 11.71 -24.55 -8.89
CA VAL A 313 12.78 -25.32 -8.25
C VAL A 313 12.65 -25.27 -6.72
N THR A 314 11.94 -24.27 -6.20
CA THR A 314 11.53 -24.16 -4.79
C THR A 314 10.52 -25.22 -4.34
N PHE A 315 9.66 -25.77 -5.20
CA PHE A 315 8.81 -26.92 -4.87
C PHE A 315 9.70 -28.12 -4.51
N LEU A 316 10.64 -28.48 -5.40
CA LEU A 316 11.60 -29.54 -5.12
C LEU A 316 12.45 -29.21 -3.89
N ARG A 317 12.98 -27.99 -3.71
CA ARG A 317 13.74 -27.62 -2.51
C ARG A 317 12.92 -27.66 -1.21
N ARG A 318 11.66 -27.22 -1.25
CA ARG A 318 10.77 -27.15 -0.08
C ARG A 318 10.31 -28.52 0.36
N TYR A 319 10.05 -29.41 -0.60
CA TYR A 319 9.59 -30.77 -0.34
C TYR A 319 10.72 -31.82 -0.36
N TRP A 320 11.96 -31.44 -0.70
CA TRP A 320 13.13 -32.34 -0.69
C TRP A 320 13.34 -33.07 0.63
N PRO A 321 13.19 -32.45 1.82
CA PRO A 321 13.34 -33.17 3.09
C PRO A 321 12.30 -34.30 3.22
N HIS A 322 11.06 -34.07 2.78
CA HIS A 322 10.01 -35.08 2.81
C HIS A 322 10.27 -36.21 1.80
N ILE A 323 10.70 -35.86 0.58
CA ILE A 323 11.10 -36.84 -0.44
C ILE A 323 12.29 -37.68 0.05
N ALA A 324 13.28 -37.05 0.69
CA ALA A 324 14.44 -37.72 1.25
C ALA A 324 14.05 -38.71 2.37
N VAL A 325 13.13 -38.33 3.26
CA VAL A 325 12.61 -39.24 4.32
C VAL A 325 11.89 -40.44 3.70
N VAL A 326 11.10 -40.23 2.64
CA VAL A 326 10.42 -41.32 1.92
C VAL A 326 11.44 -42.27 1.30
N LEU A 327 12.42 -41.73 0.57
CA LEU A 327 13.46 -42.53 -0.08
C LEU A 327 14.32 -43.29 0.94
N LEU A 328 14.67 -42.67 2.06
CA LEU A 328 15.41 -43.31 3.14
C LEU A 328 14.58 -44.44 3.78
N SER A 329 13.29 -44.21 4.01
CA SER A 329 12.37 -45.22 4.57
C SER A 329 12.24 -46.42 3.62
N LEU A 330 12.12 -46.17 2.31
CA LEU A 330 12.09 -47.22 1.30
C LEU A 330 13.42 -47.98 1.20
N ALA A 331 14.56 -47.29 1.34
CA ALA A 331 15.88 -47.92 1.31
C ALA A 331 16.12 -48.82 2.54
N ILE A 332 15.73 -48.36 3.74
CA ILE A 332 15.78 -49.18 4.96
C ILE A 332 14.89 -50.42 4.80
N LEU A 333 13.67 -50.23 4.29
CA LEU A 333 12.76 -51.33 4.04
C LEU A 333 13.34 -52.36 3.05
N ALA A 334 13.90 -51.90 1.93
CA ALA A 334 14.56 -52.76 0.96
C ALA A 334 15.75 -53.51 1.57
N GLY A 335 16.56 -52.84 2.39
CA GLY A 335 17.68 -53.46 3.10
C GLY A 335 17.25 -54.55 4.09
N VAL A 336 16.16 -54.32 4.83
CA VAL A 336 15.58 -55.32 5.75
C VAL A 336 15.08 -56.55 4.99
N VAL A 337 14.37 -56.34 3.87
CA VAL A 337 13.83 -57.42 3.02
C VAL A 337 14.94 -58.22 2.34
N LEU A 338 15.94 -57.54 1.76
CA LEU A 338 17.03 -58.18 1.01
C LEU A 338 18.08 -58.82 1.93
N GLY A 339 18.26 -58.28 3.13
CA GLY A 339 19.26 -58.75 4.10
C GLY A 339 18.86 -60.00 4.89
N GLY A 340 17.65 -60.55 4.67
CA GLY A 340 17.17 -61.73 5.40
C GLY A 340 16.90 -61.48 6.88
N LEU A 341 16.88 -60.22 7.33
CA LEU A 341 16.65 -59.82 8.73
C LEU A 341 15.20 -60.05 9.21
N VAL A 342 14.35 -60.64 8.36
CA VAL A 342 12.92 -60.84 8.57
C VAL A 342 12.61 -62.26 9.09
N ASP A 343 13.62 -63.09 9.34
CA ASP A 343 13.43 -64.39 9.99
C ASP A 343 12.96 -64.20 11.44
N GLY A 344 11.63 -64.13 11.61
CA GLY A 344 10.94 -63.94 12.90
C GLY A 344 10.00 -62.74 12.97
N ILE A 345 10.08 -61.79 12.03
CA ILE A 345 9.10 -60.68 11.94
C ILE A 345 7.98 -61.15 11.01
N GLY A 346 6.82 -61.47 11.58
CA GLY A 346 5.66 -61.87 10.80
C GLY A 346 5.31 -60.82 9.74
N LEU A 347 4.94 -61.27 8.53
CA LEU A 347 4.59 -60.43 7.38
C LEU A 347 3.62 -59.28 7.75
N GLN A 348 2.71 -59.54 8.70
CA GLN A 348 1.76 -58.57 9.24
C GLN A 348 2.42 -57.36 9.92
N ALA A 349 3.51 -57.56 10.67
CA ALA A 349 4.20 -56.46 11.35
C ALA A 349 4.96 -55.58 10.34
N LEU A 350 5.54 -56.20 9.31
CA LEU A 350 6.18 -55.48 8.20
C LEU A 350 5.15 -54.65 7.42
N THR A 351 4.01 -55.24 7.05
CA THR A 351 2.93 -54.53 6.37
C THR A 351 2.45 -53.34 7.22
N PHE A 352 2.23 -53.54 8.52
CA PHE A 352 1.79 -52.48 9.42
C PHE A 352 2.74 -51.28 9.47
N VAL A 353 4.05 -51.52 9.61
CA VAL A 353 5.06 -50.45 9.66
C VAL A 353 5.12 -49.68 8.35
N VAL A 354 5.11 -50.39 7.22
CA VAL A 354 5.14 -49.77 5.88
C VAL A 354 3.91 -48.93 5.63
N THR A 355 2.72 -49.49 5.88
CA THR A 355 1.45 -48.78 5.69
C THR A 355 1.38 -47.54 6.57
N THR A 356 1.84 -47.61 7.82
CA THR A 356 1.84 -46.46 8.74
C THR A 356 2.77 -45.33 8.26
N LEU A 357 3.98 -45.68 7.81
CA LEU A 357 4.93 -44.71 7.26
C LEU A 357 4.40 -44.03 5.99
N VAL A 358 3.85 -44.82 5.06
CA VAL A 358 3.26 -44.31 3.81
C VAL A 358 2.07 -43.39 4.09
N LEU A 359 1.16 -43.80 4.99
CA LEU A 359 0.00 -42.98 5.36
C LEU A 359 0.41 -41.67 6.04
N SER A 360 1.42 -41.67 6.91
CA SER A 360 1.93 -40.46 7.56
C SER A 360 2.50 -39.45 6.56
N VAL A 361 3.24 -39.94 5.56
CA VAL A 361 3.77 -39.11 4.47
C VAL A 361 2.63 -38.54 3.61
N ILE A 362 1.67 -39.38 3.22
CA ILE A 362 0.51 -38.95 2.42
C ILE A 362 -0.31 -37.92 3.19
N ALA A 363 -0.55 -38.13 4.48
CA ALA A 363 -1.30 -37.19 5.32
C ALA A 363 -0.60 -35.83 5.43
N ASN A 364 0.73 -35.81 5.60
CA ASN A 364 1.50 -34.57 5.62
C ASN A 364 1.49 -33.84 4.26
N LEU A 365 1.64 -34.57 3.15
CA LEU A 365 1.53 -34.00 1.81
C LEU A 365 0.12 -33.46 1.54
N ALA A 366 -0.91 -34.21 1.90
CA ALA A 366 -2.30 -33.79 1.75
C ALA A 366 -2.61 -32.54 2.60
N SER A 367 -2.11 -32.49 3.84
CA SER A 367 -2.26 -31.30 4.70
C SER A 367 -1.56 -30.09 4.12
N ALA A 368 -0.35 -30.24 3.57
CA ALA A 368 0.37 -29.15 2.92
C ALA A 368 -0.39 -28.66 1.67
N LEU A 369 -0.86 -29.59 0.84
CA LEU A 369 -1.66 -29.28 -0.36
C LEU A 369 -3.00 -28.63 -0.01
N LEU A 370 -3.67 -29.06 1.06
CA LEU A 370 -4.91 -28.46 1.55
C LEU A 370 -4.71 -27.03 2.08
N LEU A 371 -3.61 -26.79 2.80
CA LEU A 371 -3.24 -25.45 3.26
C LEU A 371 -2.92 -24.53 2.07
N GLU A 372 -2.29 -25.07 1.03
CA GLU A 372 -1.99 -24.34 -0.19
C GLU A 372 -3.26 -24.10 -1.04
N TRP A 373 -4.17 -25.08 -1.11
CA TRP A 373 -5.46 -24.95 -1.76
C TRP A 373 -6.36 -23.91 -1.08
N ARG A 374 -6.42 -23.91 0.27
CA ARG A 374 -7.14 -22.87 1.04
C ARG A 374 -6.57 -21.46 0.89
N ARG A 375 -5.30 -21.34 0.50
CA ARG A 375 -4.66 -20.04 0.24
C ARG A 375 -4.94 -19.51 -1.16
N ARG A 376 -5.44 -20.34 -2.08
CA ARG A 376 -5.93 -19.84 -3.36
C ARG A 376 -7.26 -19.12 -3.09
N PRO A 377 -7.42 -17.85 -3.48
CA PRO A 377 -8.73 -17.22 -3.46
C PRO A 377 -9.67 -18.06 -4.32
N PHE A 378 -10.88 -18.32 -3.79
CA PHE A 378 -11.94 -18.91 -4.60
C PHE A 378 -12.29 -17.89 -5.69
N GLU A 379 -11.97 -18.23 -6.94
CA GLU A 379 -12.48 -17.54 -8.13
C GLU A 379 -14.01 -17.66 -8.23
#